data_AF-A0A927ULB2-F1
#
_entry.id   AF-A0A927ULB2-F1
#
_cell.length_a   1.000
_cell.length_b   1.000
_cell.length_c   1.000
_cell.angle_alpha   90.00
_cell.angle_beta   90.00
_cell.angle_gamma   90.00
#
_symmetry.space_group_name_H-M   'P 1'
#
loop_
_entity.id
_entity.type
_entity.pdbx_description
1 polymer ?
#
loop_
_entity_poly.entity_id
_entity_poly.type
_entity_poly.pdbx_seq_one_letter_code
_entity_poly.pdbx_strand_id
1 'polypeptide(L)'
;MEKKLKELIDKAYRGRENWIKFIEENNLDDKDYVVLFPESGTEINKIAVKYVNKLALTSRKILVLTYDEALLNLKNCEGNVKVIRCEREQAEEIMQFYSLYQFTDRLIIVSLKEPEGRCGENLVGVNGLTFDEIVAIGIFGMKEA
;
A
#
# COMPACT_ATOMS: atom_id res chain seq x y z
N MET A 1 -17.14 24.00 -6.91
CA MET A 1 -16.42 22.99 -7.70
C MET A 1 -14.91 23.26 -7.65
N GLU A 2 -14.47 24.48 -7.99
CA GLU A 2 -13.05 24.89 -7.94
C GLU A 2 -12.37 24.70 -6.58
N LYS A 3 -13.05 25.03 -5.47
CA LYS A 3 -12.48 24.86 -4.12
C LYS A 3 -12.14 23.40 -3.78
N LYS A 4 -13.03 22.46 -4.09
CA LYS A 4 -12.80 21.02 -3.86
C LYS A 4 -11.67 20.48 -4.73
N LEU A 5 -11.61 20.90 -5.99
CA LEU A 5 -10.52 20.51 -6.87
C LEU A 5 -9.17 21.01 -6.36
N LYS A 6 -9.12 22.26 -5.89
CA LYS A 6 -7.91 22.84 -5.28
C LYS A 6 -7.48 22.04 -4.05
N GLU A 7 -8.41 21.67 -3.17
CA GLU A 7 -8.12 20.84 -1.98
C GLU A 7 -7.52 19.48 -2.37
N LEU A 8 -8.05 18.82 -3.40
CA LEU A 8 -7.52 17.54 -3.90
C LEU A 8 -6.11 17.70 -4.50
N ILE A 9 -5.86 18.78 -5.23
CA ILE A 9 -4.54 19.10 -5.79
C ILE A 9 -3.53 19.38 -4.67
N ASP A 10 -3.91 20.20 -3.68
CA ASP A 10 -3.05 20.52 -2.54
C ASP A 10 -2.71 19.25 -1.74
N LYS A 11 -3.68 18.34 -1.57
CA LYS A 11 -3.49 17.04 -0.93
C LYS A 11 -2.54 16.15 -1.73
N ALA A 12 -2.63 16.14 -3.06
CA ALA A 12 -1.70 15.42 -3.91
C ALA A 12 -0.27 15.98 -3.86
N TYR A 13 -0.10 17.30 -3.77
CA TYR A 13 1.23 17.91 -3.58
C TYR A 13 1.87 17.44 -2.27
N ARG A 14 1.12 17.45 -1.15
CA ARG A 14 1.60 16.89 0.12
C ARG A 14 1.88 15.39 0.02
N GLY A 15 1.07 14.66 -0.74
CA GLY A 15 1.31 13.25 -1.06
C GLY A 15 2.64 13.01 -1.77
N ARG A 16 2.99 13.87 -2.73
CA ARG A 16 4.28 13.84 -3.41
C ARG A 16 5.44 14.13 -2.45
N GLU A 17 5.28 15.13 -1.57
CA GLU A 17 6.29 15.46 -0.56
C GLU A 17 6.52 14.31 0.41
N ASN A 18 5.45 13.72 0.96
CA ASN A 18 5.52 12.53 1.82
C ASN A 18 6.17 11.35 1.10
N TRP A 19 5.80 11.10 -0.16
CA TRP A 19 6.41 10.04 -0.97
C TRP A 19 7.93 10.24 -1.07
N ILE A 20 8.38 11.41 -1.52
CA ILE A 20 9.82 11.72 -1.67
C ILE A 20 10.53 11.55 -0.33
N LYS A 21 9.97 12.10 0.74
CA LYS A 21 10.51 11.97 2.10
C LYS A 21 10.69 10.51 2.50
N PHE A 22 9.68 9.67 2.32
CA PHE A 22 9.78 8.25 2.65
C PHE A 22 10.81 7.51 1.81
N ILE A 23 10.94 7.82 0.51
CA ILE A 23 11.97 7.23 -0.36
C ILE A 23 13.37 7.62 0.12
N GLU A 24 13.62 8.92 0.36
CA GLU A 24 14.92 9.46 0.74
C GLU A 24 15.36 8.99 2.14
N GLU A 25 14.49 9.11 3.15
CA GLU A 25 14.82 8.73 4.53
C GLU A 25 15.08 7.22 4.70
N ASN A 26 14.56 6.40 3.77
CA ASN A 26 14.73 4.95 3.80
C ASN A 26 15.72 4.44 2.74
N ASN A 27 16.36 5.32 1.99
CA ASN A 27 17.34 4.99 0.94
C ASN A 27 16.79 3.93 -0.03
N LEU A 28 15.57 4.14 -0.52
CA LEU A 28 14.94 3.26 -1.50
C LEU A 28 15.36 3.68 -2.91
N ASP A 29 15.69 2.70 -3.75
CA ASP A 29 15.99 2.92 -5.17
C ASP A 29 14.77 2.64 -6.06
N ASP A 30 14.98 2.52 -7.37
CA ASP A 30 13.97 2.26 -8.39
C ASP A 30 13.53 0.78 -8.49
N LYS A 31 14.13 -0.13 -7.72
CA LYS A 31 13.79 -1.57 -7.69
C LYS A 31 13.04 -1.93 -6.43
N ASP A 32 13.17 -1.12 -5.39
CA ASP A 32 12.54 -1.32 -4.08
C ASP A 32 11.03 -1.04 -4.11
N TYR A 33 10.30 -1.68 -3.20
CA TYR A 33 8.84 -1.57 -3.09
C TYR A 33 8.42 -0.72 -1.89
N VAL A 34 7.29 -0.02 -2.04
CA VAL A 34 6.55 0.58 -0.94
C VAL A 34 5.20 -0.09 -0.84
N VAL A 35 4.89 -0.66 0.31
CA VAL A 35 3.61 -1.32 0.57
C VAL A 35 2.84 -0.48 1.58
N LEU A 36 1.77 0.16 1.14
CA LEU A 36 0.91 0.99 1.96
C LEU A 36 -0.27 0.16 2.48
N PHE A 37 -0.43 0.12 3.79
CA PHE A 37 -1.61 -0.42 4.47
C PHE A 37 -2.41 0.77 5.00
N PRO A 38 -3.40 1.26 4.23
CA PRO A 38 -4.10 2.49 4.55
C PRO A 38 -5.28 2.27 5.52
N GLU A 39 -5.51 1.04 5.96
CA GLU A 39 -6.57 0.64 6.89
C GLU A 39 -5.95 -0.06 8.12
N SER A 40 -6.68 -0.10 9.25
CA SER A 40 -6.25 -0.75 10.48
C SER A 40 -7.21 -1.84 10.94
N GLY A 41 -6.68 -2.95 11.46
CA GLY A 41 -7.44 -4.03 12.06
C GLY A 41 -8.24 -4.89 11.09
N THR A 42 -7.97 -4.78 9.79
CA THR A 42 -8.74 -5.46 8.73
C THR A 42 -8.23 -6.88 8.49
N GLU A 43 -9.12 -7.75 8.01
CA GLU A 43 -8.75 -9.13 7.62
C GLU A 43 -7.74 -9.13 6.46
N ILE A 44 -7.84 -8.15 5.56
CA ILE A 44 -6.89 -7.97 4.47
C ILE A 44 -5.47 -7.72 4.96
N ASN A 45 -5.28 -6.94 6.04
CA ASN A 45 -3.95 -6.69 6.59
C ASN A 45 -3.28 -8.01 7.00
N LYS A 46 -4.01 -8.91 7.66
CA LYS A 46 -3.50 -10.21 8.12
C LYS A 46 -3.04 -11.08 6.95
N ILE A 47 -3.81 -11.11 5.87
CA ILE A 47 -3.52 -11.91 4.68
C ILE A 47 -2.39 -11.28 3.87
N ALA A 48 -2.40 -9.96 3.69
CA ALA A 48 -1.38 -9.24 2.94
C ALA A 48 0.03 -9.37 3.56
N VAL A 49 0.16 -9.51 4.88
CA VAL A 49 1.46 -9.79 5.53
C VAL A 49 2.12 -11.05 4.98
N LYS A 50 1.35 -12.11 4.69
CA LYS A 50 1.86 -13.34 4.03
C LYS A 50 2.54 -13.00 2.69
N TYR A 51 1.94 -12.09 1.92
CA TYR A 51 2.44 -11.70 0.60
C TYR A 51 3.58 -10.69 0.66
N VAL A 52 3.59 -9.80 1.66
CA VAL A 52 4.76 -8.97 1.97
C VAL A 52 5.96 -9.85 2.29
N ASN A 53 5.79 -10.89 3.10
CA ASN A 53 6.86 -11.84 3.42
C ASN A 53 7.32 -12.63 2.18
N LYS A 54 6.41 -13.01 1.27
CA LYS A 54 6.79 -13.61 -0.02
C LYS A 54 7.59 -12.64 -0.89
N LEU A 55 7.20 -11.36 -0.94
CA LEU A 55 7.93 -10.32 -1.67
C LEU A 55 9.32 -10.09 -1.06
N ALA A 56 9.45 -10.22 0.27
CA ALA A 56 10.69 -10.07 1.01
C ALA A 56 11.74 -11.15 0.71
N LEU A 57 11.32 -12.28 0.14
CA LEU A 57 12.24 -13.31 -0.36
C LEU A 57 13.06 -12.84 -1.57
N THR A 58 12.68 -11.72 -2.18
CA THR A 58 13.49 -11.07 -3.20
C THR A 58 14.65 -10.27 -2.57
N SER A 59 15.68 -9.96 -3.35
CA SER A 59 16.81 -9.14 -2.90
C SER A 59 16.48 -7.63 -2.80
N ARG A 60 15.21 -7.24 -2.89
CA ARG A 60 14.74 -5.85 -2.92
C ARG A 60 14.34 -5.40 -1.53
N LYS A 61 14.53 -4.13 -1.21
CA LYS A 61 14.00 -3.54 0.02
C LYS A 61 12.51 -3.32 -0.12
N ILE A 62 11.82 -3.46 1.01
CA ILE A 62 10.39 -3.24 1.10
C ILE A 62 10.13 -2.30 2.27
N LEU A 63 9.54 -1.15 2.00
CA LEU A 63 9.07 -0.24 3.03
C LEU A 63 7.57 -0.42 3.21
N VAL A 64 7.17 -0.91 4.38
CA VAL A 64 5.77 -1.01 4.78
C VAL A 64 5.37 0.28 5.50
N LEU A 65 4.36 0.95 4.98
CA LEU A 65 3.76 2.16 5.55
C LEU A 65 2.41 1.79 6.17
N THR A 66 2.23 2.06 7.46
CA THR A 66 0.97 1.74 8.14
C THR A 66 0.77 2.56 9.42
N TYR A 67 -0.48 2.75 9.84
CA TYR A 67 -0.84 3.19 11.20
C TYR A 67 -1.51 2.08 12.01
N ASP A 68 -1.56 0.85 11.50
CA ASP A 68 -2.07 -0.31 12.24
C ASP A 68 -1.04 -0.74 13.28
N GLU A 69 -1.35 -0.55 14.56
CA GLU A 69 -0.49 -0.94 15.69
C GLU A 69 -0.14 -2.43 15.65
N ALA A 70 -1.04 -3.29 15.17
CA ALA A 70 -0.76 -4.72 15.07
C ALA A 70 0.39 -4.96 14.07
N LEU A 71 0.40 -4.24 12.94
CA LEU A 71 1.46 -4.32 11.94
C LEU A 71 2.76 -3.66 12.39
N LEU A 72 2.69 -2.53 13.10
CA LEU A 72 3.88 -1.88 13.66
C LEU A 72 4.61 -2.77 14.69
N ASN A 73 3.85 -3.58 15.43
CA ASN A 73 4.38 -4.53 16.40
C ASN A 73 4.82 -5.87 15.78
N LEU A 74 4.57 -6.10 14.49
CA LEU A 74 5.15 -7.24 13.79
C LEU A 74 6.66 -7.05 13.68
N LYS A 75 7.39 -7.56 14.68
CA LYS A 75 8.85 -7.71 14.65
C LYS A 75 9.36 -8.65 13.52
N ASN A 76 8.44 -9.23 12.74
CA ASN A 76 8.69 -10.39 11.90
C ASN A 76 8.35 -10.14 10.42
N CYS A 77 8.85 -9.05 9.86
CA CYS A 77 9.17 -9.11 8.45
C CYS A 77 10.66 -9.44 8.36
N GLU A 78 10.98 -10.72 8.19
CA GLU A 78 12.36 -11.19 8.05
C GLU A 78 13.04 -10.53 6.83
N GLY A 79 14.34 -10.24 6.92
CA GLY A 79 15.14 -9.79 5.78
C GLY A 79 15.04 -8.29 5.46
N ASN A 80 14.66 -7.98 4.21
CA ASN A 80 14.80 -6.64 3.61
C ASN A 80 13.58 -5.72 3.83
N VAL A 81 12.73 -6.02 4.82
CA VAL A 81 11.48 -5.28 5.08
C VAL A 81 11.66 -4.34 6.26
N LYS A 82 11.27 -3.09 6.07
CA LYS A 82 11.20 -2.08 7.13
C LYS A 82 9.76 -1.62 7.28
N VAL A 83 9.21 -1.75 8.48
CA VAL A 83 7.86 -1.25 8.79
C VAL A 83 8.00 0.10 9.49
N ILE A 84 7.32 1.13 9.00
CA ILE A 84 7.30 2.45 9.62
C ILE A 84 5.88 2.96 9.80
N ARG A 85 5.70 3.75 10.87
CA ARG A 85 4.45 4.46 11.10
C ARG A 85 4.24 5.50 10.00
N CYS A 86 3.09 5.43 9.38
CA CYS A 86 2.59 6.40 8.41
C CYS A 86 1.18 6.77 8.86
N GLU A 87 0.99 8.02 9.29
CA GLU A 87 -0.30 8.47 9.81
C GLU A 87 -1.38 8.36 8.73
N ARG A 88 -2.64 8.22 9.15
CA ARG A 88 -3.77 8.08 8.22
C ARG A 88 -3.82 9.21 7.20
N GLU A 89 -3.59 10.45 7.61
CA GLU A 89 -3.56 11.61 6.72
C GLU A 89 -2.47 11.49 5.64
N GLN A 90 -1.27 11.03 6.01
CA GLN A 90 -0.17 10.83 5.08
C GLN A 90 -0.48 9.72 4.07
N ALA A 91 -1.10 8.63 4.53
CA ALA A 91 -1.55 7.54 3.67
C ALA A 91 -2.57 8.05 2.63
N GLU A 92 -3.55 8.83 3.06
CA GLU A 92 -4.55 9.44 2.17
C GLU A 92 -3.92 10.44 1.18
N GLU A 93 -2.93 11.21 1.61
CA GLU A 93 -2.19 12.14 0.75
C GLU A 93 -1.43 11.40 -0.35
N ILE A 94 -0.70 10.34 0.00
CA ILE A 94 0.01 9.49 -0.97
C ILE A 94 -0.98 8.86 -1.95
N MET A 95 -2.09 8.32 -1.45
CA MET A 95 -3.13 7.73 -2.29
C MET A 95 -3.78 8.75 -3.22
N GLN A 96 -4.01 9.98 -2.74
CA GLN A 96 -4.53 11.07 -3.57
C GLN A 96 -3.56 11.42 -4.70
N PHE A 97 -2.25 11.48 -4.40
CA PHE A 97 -1.24 11.71 -5.42
C PHE A 97 -1.22 10.58 -6.46
N TYR A 98 -1.24 9.32 -6.00
CA TYR A 98 -1.28 8.15 -6.86
C TYR A 98 -2.53 8.10 -7.76
N SER A 99 -3.67 8.59 -7.25
CA SER A 99 -4.94 8.59 -7.99
C SER A 99 -4.99 9.65 -9.10
N LEU A 100 -4.24 10.75 -8.98
CA LEU A 100 -4.14 11.74 -10.05
C LEU A 100 -3.27 11.24 -11.21
N TYR A 101 -2.21 10.50 -10.89
CA TYR A 101 -1.29 9.92 -11.85
C TYR A 101 -0.54 8.76 -11.19
N GLN A 102 -0.59 7.57 -11.81
CA GLN A 102 0.14 6.38 -11.34
C GLN A 102 1.64 6.55 -11.57
N PHE A 103 2.27 7.38 -10.74
CA PHE A 103 3.65 7.82 -10.91
C PHE A 103 4.71 6.73 -10.70
N THR A 104 4.29 5.56 -10.21
CA THR A 104 5.16 4.41 -9.93
C THR A 104 4.36 3.12 -10.00
N ASP A 105 4.99 2.04 -10.43
CA ASP A 105 4.50 0.66 -10.37
C ASP A 105 4.92 -0.06 -9.07
N ARG A 106 5.69 0.63 -8.20
CA ARG A 106 6.30 0.06 -6.99
C ARG A 106 5.53 0.34 -5.71
N LEU A 107 4.48 1.16 -5.80
CA LEU A 107 3.56 1.42 -4.71
C LEU A 107 2.43 0.38 -4.74
N ILE A 108 2.40 -0.49 -3.75
CA ILE A 108 1.34 -1.48 -3.55
C ILE A 108 0.41 -0.96 -2.46
N ILE A 109 -0.85 -0.70 -2.81
CA ILE A 109 -1.88 -0.23 -1.85
C ILE A 109 -2.74 -1.42 -1.43
N VAL A 110 -2.57 -1.84 -0.18
CA VAL A 110 -3.25 -2.98 0.43
C VAL A 110 -4.63 -2.56 0.93
N SER A 111 -5.57 -2.41 -0.01
CA SER A 111 -7.00 -2.21 0.31
C SER A 111 -7.84 -2.64 -0.88
N LEU A 112 -9.08 -3.09 -0.62
CA LEU A 112 -10.09 -3.36 -1.64
C LEU A 112 -11.03 -2.17 -1.88
N LYS A 113 -10.95 -1.13 -1.05
CA LYS A 113 -11.86 0.02 -1.03
C LYS A 113 -11.13 1.34 -1.30
N GLU A 114 -9.82 1.35 -1.05
CA GLU A 114 -8.97 2.52 -1.16
C GLU A 114 -7.87 2.33 -2.22
N PRO A 115 -7.49 3.38 -2.97
CA PRO A 115 -8.07 4.73 -2.95
C PRO A 115 -9.52 4.78 -3.43
N GLU A 116 -10.21 5.91 -3.23
CA GLU A 116 -11.60 6.11 -3.65
C GLU A 116 -11.80 5.72 -5.12
N GLY A 117 -12.89 5.01 -5.40
CA GLY A 117 -13.18 4.42 -6.72
C GLY A 117 -12.75 2.96 -6.87
N ARG A 118 -12.04 2.38 -5.89
CA ARG A 118 -11.76 0.94 -5.86
C ARG A 118 -12.97 0.17 -5.33
N CYS A 119 -13.38 -0.86 -6.07
CA CYS A 119 -14.51 -1.73 -5.74
C CYS A 119 -14.08 -3.22 -5.66
N GLY A 120 -12.90 -3.48 -5.10
CA GLY A 120 -12.32 -4.83 -5.05
C GLY A 120 -13.12 -5.81 -4.19
N GLU A 121 -13.89 -5.31 -3.22
CA GLU A 121 -14.75 -6.14 -2.37
C GLU A 121 -15.84 -6.86 -3.17
N ASN A 122 -16.30 -6.27 -4.29
CA ASN A 122 -17.33 -6.84 -5.14
C ASN A 122 -16.84 -8.06 -5.94
N LEU A 123 -15.53 -8.34 -5.93
CA LEU A 123 -14.96 -9.51 -6.59
C LEU A 123 -14.99 -10.76 -5.71
N VAL A 124 -15.16 -10.59 -4.39
CA VAL A 124 -15.15 -11.71 -3.45
C VAL A 124 -16.34 -12.63 -3.72
N GLY A 125 -16.06 -13.90 -4.02
CA GLY A 125 -17.05 -14.91 -4.36
C GLY A 125 -17.51 -14.91 -5.82
N VAL A 126 -17.14 -13.91 -6.64
CA VAL A 126 -17.45 -13.91 -8.07
C VAL A 126 -16.69 -15.04 -8.75
N ASN A 127 -17.41 -15.94 -9.43
CA ASN A 127 -16.84 -17.14 -10.06
C ASN A 127 -16.00 -18.02 -9.11
N GLY A 128 -16.28 -17.98 -7.81
CA GLY A 128 -15.54 -18.75 -6.80
C GLY A 128 -14.22 -18.10 -6.34
N LEU A 129 -13.92 -16.86 -6.76
CA LEU A 129 -12.74 -16.14 -6.30
C LEU A 129 -12.72 -15.98 -4.78
N THR A 130 -11.68 -16.50 -4.17
CA THR A 130 -11.43 -16.38 -2.74
C THR A 130 -10.79 -15.04 -2.40
N PHE A 131 -10.92 -14.66 -1.13
CA PHE A 131 -10.30 -13.45 -0.63
C PHE A 131 -8.76 -13.50 -0.70
N ASP A 132 -8.16 -14.69 -0.52
CA ASP A 132 -6.70 -14.89 -0.64
C ASP A 132 -6.22 -14.68 -2.08
N GLU A 133 -6.94 -15.21 -3.08
CA GLU A 133 -6.63 -15.01 -4.51
C GLU A 133 -6.73 -13.53 -4.91
N ILE A 134 -7.75 -12.82 -4.43
CA ILE A 134 -7.93 -11.40 -4.72
C ILE A 134 -6.75 -10.58 -4.17
N VAL A 135 -6.27 -10.90 -2.97
CA VAL A 135 -5.09 -10.25 -2.41
C VAL A 135 -3.83 -10.64 -3.19
N ALA A 136 -3.61 -11.94 -3.44
CA ALA A 136 -2.42 -12.42 -4.14
C ALA A 136 -2.27 -11.85 -5.54
N ILE A 137 -3.32 -11.99 -6.36
CA ILE A 137 -3.30 -11.67 -7.78
C ILE A 137 -3.68 -10.19 -7.97
N GLY A 138 -4.76 -9.74 -7.34
CA GLY A 138 -5.32 -8.41 -7.55
C GLY A 138 -4.52 -7.27 -6.92
N ILE A 139 -3.84 -7.51 -5.80
CA ILE A 139 -3.04 -6.48 -5.11
C ILE A 139 -1.55 -6.68 -5.34
N PHE A 140 -1.05 -7.90 -5.18
CA PHE A 140 0.39 -8.17 -5.27
C PHE A 140 0.84 -8.65 -6.66
N GLY A 141 -0.07 -8.91 -7.59
CA GLY A 141 0.27 -9.38 -8.94
C GLY A 141 0.96 -10.75 -8.96
N MET A 142 0.86 -11.52 -7.88
CA MET A 142 1.49 -12.83 -7.76
C MET A 142 0.59 -13.87 -8.40
N LYS A 143 1.12 -14.63 -9.38
CA LYS A 143 0.49 -15.87 -9.81
C LYS A 143 0.58 -16.88 -8.67
N GLU A 144 -0.45 -17.71 -8.52
CA GLU A 144 -0.46 -18.77 -7.51
C GLU A 144 0.80 -19.63 -7.60
N ALA A 145 1.27 -20.09 -6.44
CA ALA A 145 2.27 -21.14 -6.30
C ALA A 145 1.57 -22.50 -6.29
#